data_AF-A0A537LG00-F1
#
_entry.id   AF-A0A537LG00-F1
#
_cell.length_a   1.000
_cell.length_b   1.000
_cell.length_c   1.000
_cell.angle_alpha   90.00
_cell.angle_beta   90.00
_cell.angle_gamma   90.00
#
_symmetry.space_group_name_H-M   'P 1'
#
loop_
_entity.id
_entity.type
_entity.pdbx_description
1 polymer ?
#
loop_
_entity_poly.entity_id
_entity_poly.type
_entity_poly.pdbx_seq_one_letter_code
_entity_poly.pdbx_strand_id
1 'polypeptide(L)'
;MKAIFLPQLTEDQMRRTAMILWETGKLDWGRAKTQASSAPGEVFAANDEGQINSIAEALKKSGLSPEIRERESKMELSEDARRRIFNEELVREQSRRRVQEEERAKEEARRQATLLTTPEQEASINRWSWGGGMFEWIYLSAMNANQRGIVVLLISLIPYLGALAMFIYVGLKGRRIAWESREWKDYNDFEACQRIWDRWALWILAMGIVLGTLVALSGLR
;
A
#
# COMPACT_ATOMS: atom_id res chain seq x y z
N MET A 1 14.17 53.56 -57.99
CA MET A 1 15.35 52.75 -57.63
C MET A 1 14.86 51.44 -57.01
N LYS A 2 15.36 50.33 -57.57
CA LYS A 2 15.32 48.91 -57.17
C LYS A 2 14.27 48.44 -56.15
N ALA A 3 13.33 47.66 -56.68
CA ALA A 3 12.54 46.66 -55.94
C ALA A 3 13.49 45.71 -55.18
N ILE A 4 13.31 45.62 -53.86
CA ILE A 4 14.00 44.65 -53.01
C ILE A 4 13.07 43.44 -52.87
N PHE A 5 13.53 42.35 -53.47
CA PHE A 5 12.88 41.06 -53.56
C PHE A 5 12.84 40.42 -52.16
N LEU A 6 11.65 40.21 -51.60
CA LEU A 6 11.48 39.39 -50.40
C LEU A 6 11.80 37.93 -50.76
N PRO A 7 12.73 37.23 -50.08
CA PRO A 7 12.83 35.79 -50.24
C PRO A 7 11.61 35.17 -49.55
N GLN A 8 10.70 34.63 -50.37
CA GLN A 8 9.67 33.69 -49.93
C GLN A 8 10.38 32.57 -49.17
N LEU A 9 10.19 32.48 -47.85
CA LEU A 9 10.68 31.34 -47.08
C LEU A 9 10.11 30.07 -47.74
N THR A 10 10.97 29.20 -48.23
CA THR A 10 10.53 27.96 -48.87
C THR A 10 9.89 27.04 -47.82
N GLU A 11 8.92 26.22 -48.25
CA GLU A 11 8.14 25.34 -47.37
C GLU A 11 9.04 24.45 -46.47
N ASP A 12 10.19 24.04 -47.00
CA ASP A 12 11.22 23.29 -46.28
C ASP A 12 11.86 24.06 -45.12
N GLN A 13 12.06 25.37 -45.25
CA GLN A 13 12.63 26.18 -44.18
C GLN A 13 11.61 26.40 -43.06
N MET A 14 10.32 26.57 -43.39
CA MET A 14 9.26 26.63 -42.38
C MET A 14 9.11 25.31 -41.64
N ARG A 15 9.17 24.16 -42.35
CA ARG A 15 9.12 22.82 -41.73
C ARG A 15 10.30 22.57 -40.80
N ARG A 16 11.52 22.96 -41.19
CA ARG A 16 12.72 22.79 -40.35
C ARG A 16 12.70 23.68 -39.11
N THR A 17 12.29 24.93 -39.23
CA THR A 17 12.19 25.84 -38.08
C THR A 17 11.09 25.38 -37.10
N ALA A 18 9.95 24.89 -37.60
CA ALA A 18 8.90 24.30 -36.76
C ALA A 18 9.36 23.01 -36.06
N MET A 19 10.18 22.19 -36.74
CA MET A 19 10.72 20.94 -36.18
C MET A 19 11.73 21.20 -35.05
N ILE A 20 12.60 22.20 -35.20
CA ILE A 20 13.57 22.61 -34.16
C ILE A 20 12.86 23.19 -32.92
N LEU A 21 11.78 23.95 -33.12
CA LEU A 21 10.93 24.46 -32.04
C LEU A 21 10.15 23.34 -31.33
N TRP A 22 9.80 22.27 -32.04
CA TRP A 22 9.09 21.11 -31.49
C TRP A 22 10.02 20.16 -30.69
N GLU A 23 11.25 19.92 -31.16
CA GLU A 23 12.23 19.07 -30.46
C GLU A 23 12.66 19.60 -29.09
N THR A 24 12.54 20.92 -28.86
CA THR A 24 12.87 21.54 -27.56
C THR A 24 11.76 21.43 -26.51
N GLY A 25 10.60 20.84 -26.87
CA GLY A 25 9.65 20.25 -25.93
C GLY A 25 8.81 21.22 -25.08
N LYS A 26 8.95 22.54 -25.20
CA LYS A 26 8.01 23.53 -24.64
C LYS A 26 7.98 24.80 -25.49
N LEU A 27 6.80 25.12 -26.04
CA LEU A 27 6.52 26.42 -26.65
C LEU A 27 6.37 27.48 -25.54
N ASP A 28 7.49 27.93 -24.97
CA ASP A 28 7.56 29.08 -24.07
C ASP A 28 7.96 30.33 -24.87
N TRP A 29 6.96 31.13 -25.25
CA TRP A 29 7.11 32.37 -26.01
C TRP A 29 7.99 33.42 -25.32
N GLY A 30 8.23 33.30 -24.00
CA GLY A 30 9.10 34.20 -23.24
C GLY A 30 10.59 33.91 -23.44
N ARG A 31 10.97 32.62 -23.51
CA ARG A 31 12.38 32.18 -23.66
C ARG A 31 12.91 32.30 -25.08
N ALA A 32 12.04 32.10 -26.08
CA ALA A 32 12.39 32.26 -27.49
C ALA A 32 12.87 33.69 -27.82
N LYS A 33 12.27 34.71 -27.19
CA LYS A 33 12.69 36.13 -27.35
C LYS A 33 14.07 36.41 -26.77
N THR A 34 14.45 35.74 -25.69
CA THR A 34 15.73 35.98 -24.99
C THR A 34 16.88 35.25 -25.70
N GLN A 35 16.65 34.05 -26.20
CA GLN A 35 17.68 33.23 -26.85
C GLN A 35 17.99 33.66 -28.29
N ALA A 36 17.02 34.26 -28.98
CA ALA A 36 17.22 34.93 -30.27
C ALA A 36 18.13 36.19 -30.17
N SER A 37 18.30 36.75 -28.98
CA SER A 37 19.19 37.90 -28.74
C SER A 37 20.68 37.52 -28.61
N SER A 38 21.02 36.24 -28.46
CA SER A 38 22.38 35.79 -28.10
C SER A 38 23.08 34.93 -29.16
N ALA A 39 22.47 34.67 -30.32
CA ALA A 39 23.11 33.93 -31.41
C ALA A 39 23.66 34.90 -32.48
N PRO A 40 24.98 34.91 -32.73
CA PRO A 40 25.57 35.78 -33.75
C PRO A 40 25.44 35.13 -35.14
N GLY A 41 24.64 35.74 -36.00
CA GLY A 41 24.55 35.41 -37.42
C GLY A 41 23.12 35.10 -37.87
N GLU A 42 22.56 36.03 -38.64
CA GLU A 42 21.30 35.92 -39.40
C GLU A 42 19.99 35.92 -38.58
N VAL A 43 19.68 37.11 -38.08
CA VAL A 43 18.37 37.48 -37.51
C VAL A 43 17.35 37.61 -38.66
N PHE A 44 16.60 36.55 -38.95
CA PHE A 44 15.31 36.69 -39.63
C PHE A 44 14.26 37.11 -38.59
N ALA A 45 14.20 38.42 -38.34
CA ALA A 45 13.18 39.02 -37.49
C ALA A 45 11.81 38.96 -38.21
N ALA A 46 11.03 37.92 -37.95
CA ALA A 46 9.58 38.01 -38.13
C ALA A 46 9.03 38.90 -37.00
N ASN A 47 9.11 40.21 -37.19
CA ASN A 47 8.85 41.22 -36.14
C ASN A 47 7.45 41.87 -36.25
N ASP A 48 6.59 41.37 -37.14
CA ASP A 48 5.21 41.84 -37.28
C ASP A 48 4.22 40.72 -36.95
N GLU A 49 3.33 40.96 -35.98
CA GLU A 49 2.23 40.04 -35.61
C GLU A 49 1.38 39.64 -36.83
N GLY A 50 1.31 40.49 -37.86
CA GLY A 50 0.63 40.21 -39.13
C GLY A 50 1.30 39.12 -39.98
N GLN A 51 2.62 38.97 -39.91
CA GLN A 51 3.33 37.89 -40.62
C GLN A 51 3.12 36.54 -39.93
N ILE A 52 3.11 36.53 -38.60
CA ILE A 52 2.79 35.34 -37.80
C ILE A 52 1.35 34.90 -38.04
N ASN A 53 0.41 35.85 -38.06
CA ASN A 53 -1.00 35.55 -38.33
C ASN A 53 -1.24 35.07 -39.77
N SER A 54 -0.56 35.63 -40.78
CA SER A 54 -0.72 35.17 -42.17
C SER A 54 -0.14 33.77 -42.42
N ILE A 55 0.97 33.42 -41.75
CA ILE A 55 1.54 32.05 -41.78
C ILE A 55 0.62 31.07 -41.02
N ALA A 56 0.09 31.46 -39.86
CA ALA A 56 -0.88 30.65 -39.11
C ALA A 56 -2.18 30.42 -39.91
N GLU A 57 -2.65 31.45 -40.62
CA GLU A 57 -3.84 31.38 -41.46
C GLU A 57 -3.59 30.55 -42.74
N ALA A 58 -2.39 30.63 -43.32
CA ALA A 58 -1.95 29.76 -44.43
C ALA A 58 -1.81 28.29 -44.00
N LEU A 59 -1.29 28.02 -42.80
CA LEU A 59 -1.20 26.68 -42.21
C LEU A 59 -2.57 26.10 -41.86
N LYS A 60 -3.52 26.94 -41.43
CA LYS A 60 -4.91 26.56 -41.18
C LYS A 60 -5.65 26.21 -42.48
N LYS A 61 -5.26 26.84 -43.60
CA LYS A 61 -5.84 26.64 -44.94
C LYS A 61 -5.22 25.48 -45.73
N SER A 62 -3.99 25.07 -45.41
CA SER A 62 -3.22 24.05 -46.15
C SER A 62 -3.61 22.59 -45.86
N GLY A 63 -4.65 22.34 -45.06
CA GLY A 63 -5.09 20.98 -44.76
C GLY A 63 -4.14 20.18 -43.85
N LEU A 64 -3.09 20.80 -43.29
CA LEU A 64 -2.23 20.19 -42.25
C LEU A 64 -2.91 20.17 -40.86
N SER A 65 -4.01 20.90 -40.68
CA SER A 65 -4.72 21.03 -39.40
C SER A 65 -5.35 19.72 -38.85
N PRO A 66 -5.92 18.81 -39.65
CA PRO A 66 -6.51 17.57 -39.15
C PRO A 66 -5.44 16.57 -38.66
N GLU A 67 -4.36 16.39 -39.41
CA GLU A 67 -3.28 15.46 -39.06
C GLU A 67 -2.48 15.92 -37.85
N ILE A 68 -2.22 17.23 -37.72
CA ILE A 68 -1.56 17.81 -36.54
C ILE A 68 -2.46 17.63 -35.31
N ARG A 69 -3.76 17.93 -35.43
CA ARG A 69 -4.71 17.73 -34.32
C ARG A 69 -4.85 16.26 -33.93
N GLU A 70 -4.83 15.35 -34.90
CA GLU A 70 -4.84 13.91 -34.62
C GLU A 70 -3.55 13.46 -33.93
N ARG A 71 -2.38 13.94 -34.36
CA ARG A 71 -1.09 13.67 -33.70
C ARG A 71 -1.02 14.25 -32.29
N GLU A 72 -1.47 15.48 -32.09
CA GLU A 72 -1.57 16.10 -30.76
C GLU A 72 -2.51 15.29 -29.86
N SER A 73 -3.69 14.90 -30.35
CA SER A 73 -4.61 14.07 -29.57
C SER A 73 -4.04 12.71 -29.19
N LYS A 74 -3.28 12.06 -30.09
CA LYS A 74 -2.58 10.79 -29.80
C LYS A 74 -1.41 10.98 -28.83
N MET A 75 -0.72 12.11 -28.92
CA MET A 75 0.38 12.46 -28.02
C MET A 75 -0.13 12.79 -26.61
N GLU A 76 -1.22 13.56 -26.49
CA GLU A 76 -1.93 13.82 -25.23
C GLU A 76 -2.45 12.52 -24.62
N LEU A 77 -3.09 11.65 -25.41
CA LEU A 77 -3.56 10.35 -24.94
C LEU A 77 -2.41 9.47 -24.43
N SER A 78 -1.22 9.56 -25.04
CA SER A 78 0.00 8.92 -24.57
C SER A 78 0.54 9.54 -23.27
N GLU A 79 0.55 10.87 -23.14
CA GLU A 79 0.94 11.54 -21.89
C GLU A 79 -0.01 11.20 -20.75
N ASP A 80 -1.33 11.18 -21.01
CA ASP A 80 -2.33 10.83 -20.02
C ASP A 80 -2.20 9.37 -19.59
N ALA A 81 -1.93 8.46 -20.51
CA ALA A 81 -1.61 7.07 -20.18
C ALA A 81 -0.37 6.97 -19.27
N ARG A 82 0.70 7.71 -19.60
CA ARG A 82 1.92 7.78 -18.76
C ARG A 82 1.64 8.36 -17.38
N ARG A 83 0.85 9.44 -17.28
CA ARG A 83 0.45 10.07 -16.02
C ARG A 83 -0.39 9.13 -15.16
N ARG A 84 -1.30 8.35 -15.76
CA ARG A 84 -2.11 7.36 -15.04
C ARG A 84 -1.26 6.25 -14.45
N ILE A 85 -0.37 5.65 -15.26
CA ILE A 85 0.55 4.61 -14.78
C ILE A 85 1.40 5.13 -13.62
N PHE A 86 1.98 6.33 -13.78
CA PHE A 86 2.79 6.95 -12.74
C PHE A 86 2.00 7.24 -11.45
N ASN A 87 0.77 7.76 -11.57
CA ASN A 87 -0.09 7.99 -10.40
C ASN A 87 -0.48 6.68 -9.71
N GLU A 88 -0.78 5.62 -10.46
CA GLU A 88 -1.06 4.30 -9.88
C GLU A 88 0.17 3.73 -9.16
N GLU A 89 1.37 3.88 -9.73
CA GLU A 89 2.61 3.46 -9.09
C GLU A 89 2.88 4.24 -7.81
N LEU A 90 2.68 5.56 -7.82
CA LEU A 90 2.79 6.39 -6.63
C LEU A 90 1.81 5.97 -5.54
N VAL A 91 0.55 5.72 -5.88
CA VAL A 91 -0.45 5.25 -4.92
C VAL A 91 -0.06 3.88 -4.36
N ARG A 92 0.40 2.95 -5.20
CA ARG A 92 0.89 1.63 -4.76
C ARG A 92 2.13 1.76 -3.86
N GLU A 93 3.05 2.66 -4.18
CA GLU A 93 4.25 2.89 -3.38
C GLU A 93 3.93 3.54 -2.04
N GLN A 94 3.06 4.55 -2.03
CA GLN A 94 2.54 5.15 -0.80
C GLN A 94 1.83 4.11 0.07
N SER A 95 1.02 3.23 -0.53
CA SER A 95 0.35 2.14 0.18
C SER A 95 1.36 1.20 0.84
N ARG A 96 2.42 0.80 0.09
CA ARG A 96 3.51 -0.02 0.65
C ARG A 96 4.25 0.67 1.78
N ARG A 97 4.55 1.97 1.64
CA ARG A 97 5.23 2.76 2.68
C ARG A 97 4.37 2.86 3.93
N ARG A 98 3.08 3.18 3.80
CA ARG A 98 2.14 3.22 4.93
C ARG A 98 2.08 1.90 5.67
N VAL A 99 1.97 0.79 4.95
CA VAL A 99 1.99 -0.56 5.57
C VAL A 99 3.32 -0.81 6.30
N GLN A 100 4.46 -0.44 5.70
CA GLN A 100 5.76 -0.61 6.36
C GLN A 100 5.93 0.27 7.60
N GLU A 101 5.48 1.53 7.54
CA GLU A 101 5.51 2.45 8.67
C GLU A 101 4.60 1.96 9.80
N GLU A 102 3.41 1.46 9.48
CA GLU A 102 2.48 0.89 10.45
C GLU A 102 3.06 -0.37 11.10
N GLU A 103 3.68 -1.27 10.34
CA GLU A 103 4.36 -2.46 10.87
C GLU A 103 5.53 -2.09 11.78
N ARG A 104 6.35 -1.10 11.40
CA ARG A 104 7.45 -0.59 12.25
C ARG A 104 6.94 0.02 13.54
N ALA A 105 5.90 0.85 13.47
CA ALA A 105 5.30 1.46 14.66
C ALA A 105 4.71 0.40 15.60
N LYS A 106 4.07 -0.64 15.06
CA LYS A 106 3.61 -1.81 15.85
C LYS A 106 4.77 -2.55 16.48
N GLU A 107 5.88 -2.74 15.77
CA GLU A 107 7.07 -3.41 16.30
C GLU A 107 7.75 -2.59 17.41
N GLU A 108 7.89 -1.29 17.25
CA GLU A 108 8.44 -0.39 18.26
C GLU A 108 7.55 -0.35 19.51
N ALA A 109 6.23 -0.24 19.34
CA ALA A 109 5.27 -0.33 20.44
C ALA A 109 5.36 -1.68 21.17
N ARG A 110 5.55 -2.80 20.44
CA ARG A 110 5.80 -4.12 21.05
C ARG A 110 7.09 -4.13 21.86
N ARG A 111 8.20 -3.61 21.31
CA ARG A 111 9.49 -3.52 22.01
C ARG A 111 9.35 -2.68 23.27
N GLN A 112 8.68 -1.55 23.18
CA GLN A 112 8.47 -0.66 24.31
C GLN A 112 7.58 -1.30 25.38
N ALA A 113 6.49 -1.99 24.99
CA ALA A 113 5.66 -2.73 25.93
C ALA A 113 6.44 -3.83 26.67
N THR A 114 7.31 -4.56 25.96
CA THR A 114 8.20 -5.57 26.57
C THR A 114 9.22 -4.93 27.53
N LEU A 115 9.78 -3.76 27.19
CA LEU A 115 10.72 -3.05 28.06
C LEU A 115 10.06 -2.46 29.32
N LEU A 116 8.75 -2.20 29.26
CA LEU A 116 7.97 -1.67 30.37
C LEU A 116 7.44 -2.77 31.31
N THR A 117 7.28 -4.01 30.82
CA THR A 117 6.86 -5.13 31.66
C THR A 117 7.98 -5.59 32.59
N THR A 118 7.65 -5.87 33.85
CA THR A 118 8.63 -6.45 34.78
C THR A 118 8.95 -7.90 34.38
N PRO A 119 10.15 -8.43 34.73
CA PRO A 119 10.50 -9.83 34.44
C PRO A 119 9.48 -10.84 34.99
N GLU A 120 8.87 -10.53 36.13
CA GLU A 120 7.81 -11.34 36.74
C GLU A 120 6.53 -11.38 35.88
N GLN A 121 6.11 -10.23 35.36
CA GLN A 121 4.95 -10.13 34.47
C GLN A 121 5.19 -10.88 33.17
N GLU A 122 6.39 -10.76 32.60
CA GLU A 122 6.78 -11.47 31.38
C GLU A 122 6.72 -13.00 31.56
N ALA A 123 7.22 -13.51 32.70
CA ALA A 123 7.13 -14.93 33.04
C ALA A 123 5.67 -15.42 33.11
N SER A 124 4.77 -14.61 33.67
CA SER A 124 3.34 -14.96 33.78
C SER A 124 2.60 -14.89 32.43
N ILE A 125 3.00 -13.97 31.53
CA ILE A 125 2.48 -13.91 30.15
C ILE A 125 2.95 -15.11 29.33
N ASN A 126 4.16 -15.61 29.58
CA ASN A 126 4.71 -16.79 28.91
C ASN A 126 4.35 -18.12 29.59
N ARG A 127 3.55 -18.09 30.67
CA ARG A 127 3.07 -19.29 31.36
C ARG A 127 2.06 -20.04 30.48
N TRP A 128 1.92 -21.33 30.74
CA TRP A 128 0.86 -22.16 30.16
C TRP A 128 -0.55 -21.58 30.42
N SER A 129 -1.37 -21.56 29.36
CA SER A 129 -2.78 -21.19 29.38
C SER A 129 -3.65 -22.44 29.28
N TRP A 130 -4.34 -22.78 30.37
CA TRP A 130 -5.33 -23.84 30.37
C TRP A 130 -6.54 -23.45 29.53
N GLY A 131 -6.94 -22.18 29.60
CA GLY A 131 -7.97 -21.60 28.73
C GLY A 131 -7.61 -21.68 27.26
N GLY A 132 -6.38 -21.28 26.91
CA GLY A 132 -5.88 -21.29 25.54
C GLY A 132 -5.77 -22.70 24.97
N GLY A 133 -5.23 -23.65 25.73
CA GLY A 133 -5.16 -25.04 25.29
C GLY A 133 -6.54 -25.66 25.06
N MET A 134 -7.46 -25.54 26.02
CA MET A 134 -8.75 -26.24 25.97
C MET A 134 -9.77 -25.62 25.00
N PHE A 135 -9.77 -24.30 24.85
CA PHE A 135 -10.75 -23.59 24.02
C PHE A 135 -10.16 -23.02 22.72
N GLU A 136 -8.88 -23.29 22.43
CA GLU A 136 -8.14 -23.00 21.20
C GLU A 136 -8.63 -21.73 20.45
N TRP A 137 -9.42 -21.93 19.38
CA TRP A 137 -9.93 -20.88 18.52
C TRP A 137 -10.96 -19.95 19.20
N ILE A 138 -11.77 -20.47 20.12
CA ILE A 138 -12.75 -19.69 20.90
C ILE A 138 -12.00 -18.72 21.79
N TYR A 139 -10.98 -19.22 22.48
CA TYR A 139 -10.12 -18.40 23.33
C TYR A 139 -9.44 -17.31 22.48
N LEU A 140 -8.82 -17.65 21.35
CA LEU A 140 -8.15 -16.67 20.51
C LEU A 140 -9.11 -15.61 19.95
N SER A 141 -10.33 -16.01 19.58
CA SER A 141 -11.36 -15.08 19.12
C SER A 141 -11.81 -14.13 20.24
N ALA A 142 -11.99 -14.64 21.46
CA ALA A 142 -12.32 -13.83 22.63
C ALA A 142 -11.22 -12.83 23.01
N MET A 143 -9.97 -13.12 22.64
CA MET A 143 -8.80 -12.24 22.85
C MET A 143 -8.55 -11.29 21.67
N ASN A 144 -9.54 -11.11 20.78
CA ASN A 144 -9.43 -10.27 19.58
C ASN A 144 -8.34 -10.73 18.58
N ALA A 145 -7.91 -11.98 18.65
CA ALA A 145 -6.96 -12.61 17.73
C ALA A 145 -7.69 -13.41 16.64
N ASN A 146 -8.77 -12.86 16.07
CA ASN A 146 -9.70 -13.57 15.18
C ASN A 146 -9.01 -14.27 13.99
N GLN A 147 -8.07 -13.59 13.33
CA GLN A 147 -7.32 -14.18 12.21
C GLN A 147 -6.52 -15.42 12.63
N ARG A 148 -5.83 -15.35 13.78
CA ARG A 148 -5.09 -16.48 14.34
C ARG A 148 -6.05 -17.58 14.80
N GLY A 149 -7.19 -17.21 15.39
CA GLY A 149 -8.25 -18.14 15.78
C GLY A 149 -8.79 -18.96 14.62
N ILE A 150 -9.04 -18.34 13.46
CA ILE A 150 -9.48 -19.04 12.24
C ILE A 150 -8.42 -20.04 11.76
N VAL A 151 -7.14 -19.64 11.73
CA VAL A 151 -6.05 -20.55 11.34
C VAL A 151 -5.97 -21.76 12.28
N VAL A 152 -6.05 -21.51 13.59
CA VAL A 152 -6.05 -22.58 14.59
C VAL A 152 -7.24 -23.51 14.38
N LEU A 153 -8.46 -22.98 14.21
CA LEU A 153 -9.65 -23.78 13.94
C LEU A 153 -9.45 -24.73 12.75
N LEU A 154 -8.93 -24.20 11.63
CA LEU A 154 -8.71 -24.99 10.41
C LEU A 154 -7.70 -26.14 10.64
N ILE A 155 -6.64 -25.90 11.42
CA ILE A 155 -5.64 -26.92 11.73
C ILE A 155 -6.21 -27.94 12.72
N SER A 156 -6.98 -27.51 13.71
CA SER A 156 -7.59 -28.39 14.72
C SER A 156 -8.60 -29.37 14.14
N LEU A 157 -9.18 -29.08 12.96
CA LEU A 157 -10.03 -30.01 12.23
C LEU A 157 -9.25 -31.24 11.68
N ILE A 158 -7.92 -31.20 11.64
CA ILE A 158 -7.10 -32.36 11.31
C ILE A 158 -7.10 -33.29 12.54
N PRO A 159 -7.68 -34.49 12.45
CA PRO A 159 -7.88 -35.35 13.60
C PRO A 159 -6.55 -35.75 14.25
N TYR A 160 -6.57 -35.84 15.58
CA TYR A 160 -5.45 -36.19 16.46
C TYR A 160 -4.27 -35.20 16.42
N LEU A 161 -3.52 -35.16 15.32
CA LEU A 161 -2.30 -34.36 15.24
C LEU A 161 -2.59 -32.86 15.21
N GLY A 162 -3.61 -32.43 14.47
CA GLY A 162 -3.98 -31.02 14.39
C GLY A 162 -4.45 -30.49 15.74
N ALA A 163 -5.43 -31.16 16.34
CA ALA A 163 -5.95 -30.81 17.66
C ALA A 163 -4.86 -30.86 18.75
N LEU A 164 -4.03 -31.91 18.81
CA LEU A 164 -2.97 -31.99 19.82
C LEU A 164 -1.89 -30.91 19.62
N ALA A 165 -1.50 -30.65 18.37
CA ALA A 165 -0.53 -29.60 18.08
C ALA A 165 -1.06 -28.21 18.45
N MET A 166 -2.35 -27.94 18.18
CA MET A 166 -2.97 -26.67 18.53
C MET A 166 -3.19 -26.52 20.03
N PHE A 167 -3.60 -27.58 20.73
CA PHE A 167 -3.65 -27.63 22.19
C PHE A 167 -2.32 -27.19 22.81
N ILE A 168 -1.20 -27.75 22.35
CA ILE A 168 0.15 -27.41 22.85
C ILE A 168 0.54 -25.99 22.44
N TYR A 169 0.34 -25.63 21.17
CA TYR A 169 0.72 -24.32 20.64
C TYR A 169 -0.01 -23.18 21.32
N VAL A 170 -1.35 -23.24 21.42
CA VAL A 170 -2.17 -22.21 22.06
C VAL A 170 -2.03 -22.29 23.58
N GLY A 171 -1.77 -23.47 24.15
CA GLY A 171 -1.44 -23.58 25.57
C GLY A 171 -0.14 -22.85 25.93
N LEU A 172 0.91 -22.97 25.12
CA LEU A 172 2.19 -22.28 25.37
C LEU A 172 2.16 -20.79 25.00
N LYS A 173 1.59 -20.44 23.83
CA LYS A 173 1.66 -19.09 23.27
C LYS A 173 0.37 -18.28 23.44
N GLY A 174 -0.73 -18.88 23.86
CA GLY A 174 -2.04 -18.23 23.86
C GLY A 174 -2.12 -17.02 24.77
N ARG A 175 -1.44 -17.03 25.93
CA ARG A 175 -1.37 -15.85 26.83
C ARG A 175 -0.58 -14.71 26.23
N ARG A 176 0.59 -14.99 25.63
CA ARG A 176 1.37 -14.00 24.86
C ARG A 176 0.55 -13.43 23.71
N ILE A 177 -0.10 -14.29 22.93
CA ILE A 177 -0.96 -13.85 21.82
C ILE A 177 -2.07 -12.93 22.35
N ALA A 178 -2.74 -13.30 23.43
CA ALA A 178 -3.80 -12.50 24.04
C ALA A 178 -3.32 -11.15 24.59
N TRP A 179 -2.11 -11.12 25.16
CA TRP A 179 -1.48 -9.88 25.61
C TRP A 179 -1.20 -8.93 24.44
N GLU A 180 -0.83 -9.46 23.28
CA GLU A 180 -0.48 -8.67 22.10
C GLU A 180 -1.67 -8.28 21.21
N SER A 181 -2.75 -9.07 21.22
CA SER A 181 -3.88 -8.88 20.29
C SER A 181 -5.01 -8.00 20.83
N ARG A 182 -5.11 -7.88 22.15
CA ARG A 182 -6.15 -7.11 22.82
C ARG A 182 -5.53 -5.95 23.59
N GLU A 183 -6.20 -4.80 23.56
CA GLU A 183 -5.84 -3.67 24.40
C GLU A 183 -6.30 -3.95 25.85
N TRP A 184 -5.34 -3.97 26.77
CA TRP A 184 -5.57 -4.17 28.20
C TRP A 184 -5.35 -2.85 28.94
N LYS A 185 -6.17 -2.58 29.96
CA LYS A 185 -6.03 -1.36 30.77
C LYS A 185 -4.76 -1.39 31.61
N ASP A 186 -4.50 -2.54 32.21
CA ASP A 186 -3.33 -2.82 33.01
C ASP A 186 -3.06 -4.33 33.02
N TYR A 187 -1.93 -4.72 33.60
CA TYR A 187 -1.55 -6.13 33.73
C TYR A 187 -2.53 -6.95 34.58
N ASN A 188 -3.15 -6.35 35.61
CA ASN A 188 -4.07 -7.05 36.49
C ASN A 188 -5.39 -7.38 35.79
N ASP A 189 -5.88 -6.51 34.90
CA ASP A 189 -7.04 -6.76 34.04
C ASP A 189 -6.79 -7.95 33.11
N PHE A 190 -5.60 -8.02 32.51
CA PHE A 190 -5.15 -9.17 31.73
C PHE A 190 -5.13 -10.43 32.59
N GLU A 191 -4.44 -10.41 33.74
CA GLU A 191 -4.30 -11.59 34.58
C GLU A 191 -5.66 -12.07 35.13
N ALA A 192 -6.55 -11.17 35.52
CA ALA A 192 -7.90 -11.49 35.96
C ALA A 192 -8.68 -12.22 34.87
N CYS A 193 -8.61 -11.74 33.62
CA CYS A 193 -9.24 -12.41 32.49
C CYS A 193 -8.64 -13.80 32.24
N GLN A 194 -7.32 -13.94 32.23
CA GLN A 194 -6.64 -15.22 32.05
C GLN A 194 -7.02 -16.24 33.14
N ARG A 195 -7.10 -15.81 34.39
CA ARG A 195 -7.51 -16.66 35.52
C ARG A 195 -8.94 -17.16 35.39
N ILE A 196 -9.86 -16.37 34.82
CA ILE A 196 -11.24 -16.81 34.56
C ILE A 196 -11.24 -17.92 33.52
N TRP A 197 -10.54 -17.71 32.39
CA TRP A 197 -10.43 -18.72 31.34
C TRP A 197 -9.78 -20.02 31.81
N ASP A 198 -8.69 -19.93 32.57
CA ASP A 198 -8.04 -21.10 33.16
C ASP A 198 -8.95 -21.84 34.13
N ARG A 199 -9.69 -21.09 34.97
CA ARG A 199 -10.64 -21.66 35.92
C ARG A 199 -11.74 -22.44 35.20
N TRP A 200 -12.33 -21.87 34.16
CA TRP A 200 -13.35 -22.57 33.36
C TRP A 200 -12.79 -23.81 32.67
N ALA A 201 -11.59 -23.72 32.09
CA ALA A 201 -10.94 -24.87 31.46
C ALA A 201 -10.73 -26.02 32.46
N LEU A 202 -10.24 -25.71 33.66
CA LEU A 202 -10.01 -26.71 34.71
C LEU A 202 -11.32 -27.30 35.23
N TRP A 203 -12.38 -26.50 35.40
CA TRP A 203 -13.70 -27.00 35.81
C TRP A 203 -14.30 -27.94 34.77
N ILE A 204 -14.25 -27.58 33.49
CA ILE A 204 -14.77 -28.44 32.42
C ILE A 204 -13.96 -29.74 32.33
N LEU A 205 -12.62 -29.64 32.42
CA LEU A 205 -11.75 -30.83 32.43
C LEU A 205 -12.09 -31.75 33.62
N ALA A 206 -12.24 -31.20 34.82
CA ALA A 206 -12.60 -31.97 36.01
C ALA A 206 -13.97 -32.66 35.87
N MET A 207 -14.99 -31.95 35.38
CA MET A 207 -16.32 -32.53 35.13
C MET A 207 -16.27 -33.61 34.05
N GLY A 208 -15.50 -33.39 32.97
CA GLY A 208 -15.30 -34.37 31.91
C GLY A 208 -14.66 -35.66 32.41
N ILE A 209 -13.64 -35.55 33.27
CA ILE A 209 -13.02 -36.72 33.91
C ILE A 209 -14.04 -37.44 34.79
N VAL A 210 -14.77 -36.75 35.67
CA VAL A 210 -15.77 -37.37 36.55
C VAL A 210 -16.84 -38.11 35.73
N LEU A 211 -17.43 -37.44 34.73
CA LEU A 211 -18.44 -38.04 33.87
C LEU A 211 -17.89 -39.22 33.07
N GLY A 212 -16.69 -39.09 32.48
CA GLY A 212 -16.04 -40.17 31.74
C GLY A 212 -15.77 -41.39 32.61
N THR A 213 -15.36 -41.18 33.86
CA THR A 213 -15.13 -42.27 34.83
C THR A 213 -16.44 -42.96 35.20
N LEU A 214 -17.51 -42.19 35.45
CA LEU A 214 -18.84 -42.75 35.75
C LEU A 214 -19.39 -43.57 34.58
N VAL A 215 -19.25 -43.08 33.35
CA VAL A 215 -19.67 -43.80 32.14
C VAL A 215 -18.87 -45.09 31.99
N ALA A 216 -17.54 -45.03 32.12
CA ALA A 216 -16.68 -46.21 32.03
C ALA A 216 -17.07 -47.27 33.08
N LEU A 217 -17.28 -46.87 34.33
CA LEU A 217 -17.74 -47.77 35.39
C LEU A 217 -19.14 -48.34 35.14
N SER A 218 -20.05 -47.56 34.52
CA SER A 218 -21.39 -48.02 34.20
C SER A 218 -21.43 -49.02 33.04
N GLY A 219 -20.51 -48.91 32.08
CA GLY A 219 -20.37 -49.82 30.94
C GLY A 219 -19.54 -51.07 31.22
N LEU A 220 -18.94 -51.18 32.41
CA LEU A 220 -18.18 -52.36 32.86
C LEU A 220 -19.07 -53.49 33.43
N ARG A 221 -20.39 -53.44 33.21
CA ARG A 221 -21.36 -54.44 33.67
C ARG A 221 -21.66 -55.50 32.64
#